data_AF-A0A958WV84-F1
#
_entry.id   AF-A0A958WV84-F1
#
_cell.length_a   1.000
_cell.length_b   1.000
_cell.length_c   1.000
_cell.angle_alpha   90.00
_cell.angle_beta   90.00
_cell.angle_gamma   90.00
#
_symmetry.space_group_name_H-M   'P 1'
#
loop_
_entity.id
_entity.type
_entity.pdbx_description
1 polymer ?
#
loop_
_entity_poly.entity_id
_entity_poly.type
_entity_poly.pdbx_seq_one_letter_code
_entity_poly.pdbx_strand_id
1 'polypeptide(L)'
;MKRVYSKNAVLGLLLAFSFVFFGAGKLAAQAQATTLVSVSNGTALYAQPVGNFVVSGQADSKLLLEMEQLVAQMKANPGSPFFDALQRKFNYFSAIRNEVATGKSVKEAIVSGLEGAALPLPRPTQIALQQLKQEAVNLLKV
;
A
#
# COMPACT_ATOMS: atom_id res chain seq x y z
N MET A 1 13.60 -32.56 -32.61
CA MET A 1 13.22 -31.16 -32.28
C MET A 1 11.71 -31.04 -32.21
N LYS A 2 11.12 -30.75 -31.05
CA LYS A 2 10.28 -29.56 -30.79
C LYS A 2 9.77 -29.60 -29.35
N ARG A 3 9.83 -28.43 -28.73
CA ARG A 3 9.83 -28.17 -27.29
C ARG A 3 8.41 -28.23 -26.73
N VAL A 4 8.27 -28.89 -25.59
CA VAL A 4 7.13 -28.77 -24.68
C VAL A 4 7.39 -27.55 -23.80
N TYR A 5 6.55 -26.52 -23.84
CA TYR A 5 6.48 -25.52 -22.75
C TYR A 5 5.06 -24.99 -22.56
N SER A 6 4.34 -25.65 -21.64
CA SER A 6 3.54 -25.07 -20.56
C SER A 6 2.99 -23.64 -20.76
N LYS A 7 1.71 -23.54 -21.14
CA LYS A 7 0.92 -22.30 -21.12
C LYS A 7 0.46 -21.85 -19.72
N ASN A 8 0.86 -22.53 -18.64
CA ASN A 8 0.40 -22.22 -17.28
C ASN A 8 1.45 -21.52 -16.39
N ALA A 9 2.59 -21.09 -16.94
CA ALA A 9 3.65 -20.46 -16.16
C ALA A 9 3.49 -18.93 -15.95
N VAL A 10 2.50 -18.29 -16.59
CA VAL A 10 2.36 -16.82 -16.52
C VAL A 10 1.61 -16.35 -15.27
N LEU A 11 0.73 -17.18 -14.69
CA LEU A 11 0.03 -16.82 -13.44
C LEU A 11 0.91 -17.00 -12.19
N GLY A 12 1.96 -17.83 -12.24
CA GLY A 12 2.87 -18.06 -11.11
C GLY A 12 3.98 -17.02 -10.97
N LEU A 13 4.27 -16.24 -12.03
CA LEU A 13 5.40 -15.30 -12.04
C LEU A 13 5.06 -13.91 -11.48
N LEU A 14 3.77 -13.57 -11.36
CA LEU A 14 3.32 -12.30 -10.78
C LEU A 14 3.30 -12.30 -9.25
N LEU A 15 3.21 -13.47 -8.61
CA LEU A 15 3.30 -13.61 -7.15
C LEU A 15 4.75 -13.71 -6.64
N ALA A 16 5.71 -13.93 -7.53
CA ALA A 16 7.13 -14.06 -7.18
C ALA A 16 7.88 -12.71 -7.07
N PHE A 17 7.25 -11.59 -7.46
CA PHE A 17 7.85 -10.24 -7.32
C PHE A 17 7.63 -9.60 -5.93
N SER A 18 6.91 -10.26 -5.02
CA SER A 18 6.55 -9.68 -3.71
C SER A 18 7.58 -9.89 -2.60
N PHE A 19 8.76 -10.47 -2.87
CA PHE A 19 9.72 -10.86 -1.81
C PHE A 19 11.16 -10.35 -1.97
N VAL A 20 11.45 -9.37 -2.83
CA VAL A 20 12.85 -8.93 -3.09
C VAL A 20 13.21 -7.55 -2.54
N PHE A 21 12.43 -6.97 -1.61
CA PHE A 21 12.75 -5.65 -1.04
C PHE A 21 12.87 -5.58 0.49
N PHE A 22 13.01 -6.72 1.17
CA PHE A 22 13.41 -6.75 2.58
C PHE A 22 14.88 -7.13 2.71
N GLY A 23 15.77 -6.16 2.54
CA GLY A 23 17.18 -6.30 2.91
C GLY A 23 18.16 -6.06 1.77
N ALA A 24 18.36 -4.80 1.40
CA ALA A 24 19.62 -4.38 0.78
C ALA A 24 19.81 -2.87 0.97
N GLY A 25 20.90 -2.52 1.66
CA GLY A 25 21.73 -1.39 1.28
C GLY A 25 21.18 0.00 1.55
N LYS A 26 21.71 0.61 2.61
CA LYS A 26 22.04 2.03 2.65
C LYS A 26 22.46 2.54 1.26
N LEU A 27 21.66 3.40 0.61
CA LEU A 27 22.16 4.31 -0.41
C LEU A 27 21.65 5.72 -0.12
N ALA A 28 22.61 6.61 0.09
CA ALA A 28 22.45 8.01 0.38
C ALA A 28 22.13 8.83 -0.88
N ALA A 29 21.62 10.03 -0.62
CA ALA A 29 21.69 11.24 -1.44
C ALA A 29 20.89 11.28 -2.75
N GLN A 30 19.83 12.09 -2.75
CA GLN A 30 19.88 13.36 -3.48
C GLN A 30 18.83 14.34 -2.94
N ALA A 31 19.33 15.49 -2.49
CA ALA A 31 18.53 16.64 -2.13
C ALA A 31 17.95 17.25 -3.40
N GLN A 32 16.62 17.38 -3.44
CA GLN A 32 15.97 18.36 -4.29
C GLN A 32 14.92 19.06 -3.44
N ALA A 33 15.20 20.34 -3.17
CA ALA A 33 14.36 21.25 -2.42
C ALA A 33 12.97 21.30 -3.05
N THR A 34 12.03 20.58 -2.45
CA THR A 34 10.61 20.86 -2.59
C THR A 34 10.24 21.74 -1.40
N THR A 35 9.72 22.91 -1.74
CA THR A 35 9.30 24.00 -0.86
C THR A 35 8.74 23.49 0.47
N LEU A 36 9.44 23.81 1.56
CA LEU A 36 9.08 23.51 2.93
C LEU A 36 7.71 24.13 3.26
N VAL A 37 6.64 23.37 3.08
CA VAL A 37 5.47 23.51 3.94
C VAL A 37 5.93 23.01 5.30
N SER A 38 5.98 23.94 6.26
CA SER A 38 6.52 23.83 7.61
C SER A 38 6.71 22.42 8.18
N VAL A 39 7.88 22.24 8.80
CA VAL A 39 8.40 21.05 9.49
C VAL A 39 7.63 20.75 10.80
N SER A 40 6.29 20.75 10.77
CA SER A 40 5.43 20.24 11.85
C SER A 40 4.54 19.05 11.43
N ASN A 41 4.50 18.69 10.14
CA ASN A 41 3.55 17.70 9.60
C ASN A 41 4.13 16.31 9.30
N GLY A 42 5.45 16.12 9.34
CA GLY A 42 6.08 14.81 9.12
C GLY A 42 5.75 13.79 10.21
N THR A 43 5.65 14.23 11.46
CA THR A 43 5.24 13.40 12.62
C THR A 43 3.75 13.06 12.59
N ALA A 44 2.88 13.94 12.08
CA ALA A 44 1.44 13.71 12.01
C ALA A 44 1.05 12.60 11.00
N LEU A 45 1.80 12.47 9.89
CA LEU A 45 1.56 11.41 8.91
C LEU A 45 1.75 10.02 9.53
N TYR A 46 2.76 9.84 10.37
CA TYR A 46 3.06 8.56 11.03
C TYR A 46 2.51 8.45 12.46
N ALA A 47 1.78 9.46 12.94
CA ALA A 47 1.05 9.35 14.20
C ALA A 47 -0.05 8.27 14.08
N GLN A 48 -0.23 7.45 15.13
CA GLN A 48 -1.34 6.49 15.14
C GLN A 48 -2.69 7.23 15.08
N PRO A 49 -3.65 6.74 14.28
CA PRO A 49 -4.95 7.38 14.19
C PRO A 49 -5.76 7.19 15.48
N VAL A 50 -6.53 8.22 15.83
CA VAL A 50 -7.35 8.25 17.06
C VAL A 50 -8.75 7.71 16.78
N GLY A 51 -9.33 7.00 17.75
CA GLY A 51 -10.70 6.47 17.70
C GLY A 51 -10.79 4.96 17.91
N ASN A 52 -12.01 4.46 17.76
CA ASN A 52 -12.33 3.03 17.80
C ASN A 52 -12.23 2.44 16.39
N PHE A 53 -11.56 1.30 16.29
CA PHE A 53 -11.35 0.59 15.04
C PHE A 53 -11.98 -0.79 15.15
N VAL A 54 -12.38 -1.34 14.01
CA VAL A 54 -12.91 -2.69 13.95
C VAL A 54 -11.87 -3.70 14.46
N VAL A 55 -12.34 -4.83 14.98
CA VAL A 55 -11.48 -5.94 15.38
C VAL A 55 -10.79 -6.57 14.16
N SER A 56 -9.65 -7.23 14.38
CA SER A 56 -8.78 -7.74 13.30
C SER A 56 -9.51 -8.59 12.25
N GLY A 57 -10.45 -9.46 12.64
CA GLY A 57 -11.21 -10.28 11.69
C GLY A 57 -12.16 -9.46 10.79
N GLN A 58 -12.74 -8.39 11.33
CA GLN A 58 -13.55 -7.46 10.54
C GLN A 58 -12.67 -6.56 9.66
N ALA A 59 -11.49 -6.17 10.15
CA ALA A 59 -10.52 -5.41 9.36
C ALA A 59 -10.07 -6.20 8.13
N ASP A 60 -9.75 -7.49 8.30
CA ASP A 60 -9.37 -8.37 7.20
C ASP A 60 -10.45 -8.44 6.12
N SER A 61 -11.70 -8.66 6.53
CA SER A 61 -12.85 -8.74 5.61
C SER A 61 -13.09 -7.43 4.85
N LYS A 62 -13.03 -6.28 5.54
CA LYS A 62 -13.21 -4.96 4.92
C LYS A 62 -12.07 -4.64 3.93
N LEU A 63 -10.83 -4.96 4.29
CA LEU A 63 -9.66 -4.76 3.43
C LEU A 63 -9.74 -5.63 2.18
N LEU A 64 -10.12 -6.90 2.34
CA LEU A 64 -10.25 -7.83 1.21
C LEU A 64 -11.30 -7.36 0.21
N LEU A 65 -12.48 -6.94 0.69
CA LEU A 65 -13.54 -6.39 -0.18
C LEU A 65 -13.08 -5.15 -0.94
N GLU A 66 -12.44 -4.20 -0.26
CA GLU A 66 -11.92 -2.98 -0.89
C GLU A 66 -10.82 -3.30 -1.92
N MET A 67 -9.93 -4.25 -1.60
CA MET A 67 -8.89 -4.70 -2.54
C MET A 67 -9.49 -5.34 -3.80
N GLU A 68 -10.54 -6.15 -3.69
CA GLU A 68 -11.25 -6.71 -4.84
C GLU A 68 -11.87 -5.62 -5.73
N GLN A 69 -12.44 -4.58 -5.13
CA GLN A 69 -12.96 -3.42 -5.86
C GLN A 69 -11.85 -2.67 -6.59
N LEU A 70 -10.68 -2.48 -5.98
CA LEU A 70 -9.53 -1.86 -6.64
C LEU A 70 -9.03 -2.70 -7.83
N VAL A 71 -8.99 -4.03 -7.70
CA VAL A 71 -8.66 -4.93 -8.81
C VAL A 71 -9.68 -4.80 -9.95
N ALA A 72 -10.97 -4.74 -9.64
CA ALA A 72 -12.00 -4.53 -10.65
C ALA A 72 -11.82 -3.18 -11.38
N GLN A 73 -11.53 -2.10 -10.65
CA GLN A 73 -11.28 -0.77 -11.23
C GLN A 73 -10.03 -0.74 -12.11
N MET A 74 -8.95 -1.40 -11.68
CA MET A 74 -7.72 -1.53 -12.47
C MET A 74 -7.95 -2.32 -13.76
N LYS A 75 -8.72 -3.41 -13.71
CA LYS A 75 -9.09 -4.21 -14.90
C LYS A 75 -9.99 -3.45 -15.87
N ALA A 76 -10.87 -2.58 -15.36
CA ALA A 76 -11.75 -1.78 -16.19
C ALA A 76 -11.01 -0.64 -16.92
N ASN A 77 -9.88 -0.15 -16.39
CA ASN A 77 -9.17 1.00 -16.92
C ASN A 77 -7.64 0.76 -17.06
N PRO A 78 -7.22 -0.25 -17.85
CA PRO A 78 -5.81 -0.55 -18.03
C PRO A 78 -5.08 0.62 -18.72
N GLY A 79 -3.93 1.02 -18.17
CA GLY A 79 -3.11 2.11 -18.72
C GLY A 79 -3.68 3.52 -18.52
N SER A 80 -4.76 3.67 -17.73
CA SER A 80 -5.25 4.99 -17.34
C SER A 80 -4.25 5.70 -16.40
N PRO A 81 -4.24 7.05 -16.37
CA PRO A 81 -3.40 7.80 -15.41
C PRO A 81 -3.76 7.51 -13.94
N PHE A 82 -4.90 6.87 -13.68
CA PHE A 82 -5.32 6.45 -12.34
C PHE A 82 -4.84 5.06 -11.97
N PHE A 83 -4.32 4.26 -12.91
CA PHE A 83 -3.86 2.90 -12.66
C PHE A 83 -2.79 2.86 -11.56
N ASP A 84 -1.79 3.75 -11.64
CA ASP A 84 -0.72 3.82 -10.64
C ASP A 84 -1.24 4.22 -9.25
N ALA A 85 -2.25 5.09 -9.20
CA ALA A 85 -2.89 5.49 -7.95
C ALA A 85 -3.69 4.32 -7.33
N LEU A 86 -4.44 3.58 -8.15
CA LEU A 86 -5.18 2.38 -7.73
C LEU A 86 -4.24 1.27 -7.27
N GLN A 87 -3.15 1.02 -8.00
CA GLN A 87 -2.12 0.05 -7.64
C GLN A 87 -1.46 0.41 -6.31
N ARG A 88 -1.17 1.70 -6.09
CA ARG A 88 -0.62 2.17 -4.81
C ARG A 88 -1.59 1.97 -3.66
N LYS A 89 -2.87 2.28 -3.86
CA LYS A 89 -3.92 2.05 -2.86
C LYS A 89 -4.06 0.56 -2.54
N PHE A 90 -4.00 -0.30 -3.56
CA PHE A 90 -4.00 -1.75 -3.40
C PHE A 90 -2.80 -2.22 -2.58
N ASN A 91 -1.60 -1.76 -2.90
CA ASN A 91 -0.38 -2.12 -2.16
C ASN A 91 -0.45 -1.67 -0.70
N TYR A 92 -1.01 -0.48 -0.45
CA TYR A 92 -1.19 0.05 0.90
C TYR A 92 -2.14 -0.81 1.74
N PHE A 93 -3.32 -1.15 1.19
CA PHE A 93 -4.28 -2.01 1.90
C PHE A 93 -3.78 -3.44 2.07
N SER A 94 -3.05 -3.97 1.09
CA SER A 94 -2.37 -5.25 1.23
C SER A 94 -1.35 -5.24 2.38
N ALA A 95 -0.58 -4.16 2.54
CA ALA A 95 0.38 -4.01 3.63
C ALA A 95 -0.34 -3.97 4.99
N ILE A 96 -1.40 -3.16 5.12
CA ILE A 96 -2.22 -3.10 6.35
C ILE A 96 -2.77 -4.49 6.69
N ARG A 97 -3.33 -5.18 5.70
CA ARG A 97 -3.92 -6.51 5.87
C ARG A 97 -2.89 -7.51 6.39
N ASN A 98 -1.70 -7.54 5.78
CA ASN A 98 -0.62 -8.41 6.21
C ASN A 98 -0.19 -8.11 7.65
N GLU A 99 -0.09 -6.85 8.03
CA GLU A 99 0.29 -6.42 9.37
C GLU A 99 -0.77 -6.76 10.44
N VAL A 100 -2.05 -6.65 10.10
CA VAL A 100 -3.14 -7.12 10.97
C VAL A 100 -3.08 -8.65 11.12
N ALA A 101 -2.77 -9.37 10.04
CA ALA A 101 -2.65 -10.83 10.06
C ALA A 101 -1.44 -11.32 10.87
N THR A 102 -0.36 -10.54 10.98
CA THR A 102 0.80 -10.82 11.84
C THR A 102 0.57 -10.42 13.31
N GLY A 103 -0.62 -9.91 13.64
CA GLY A 103 -1.03 -9.61 15.01
C GLY A 103 -0.84 -8.16 15.45
N LYS A 104 -0.45 -7.24 14.55
CA LYS A 104 -0.47 -5.81 14.88
C LYS A 104 -1.89 -5.29 15.03
N SER A 105 -2.06 -4.27 15.86
CA SER A 105 -3.34 -3.56 15.92
C SER A 105 -3.63 -2.86 14.59
N VAL A 106 -4.91 -2.64 14.28
CA VAL A 106 -5.32 -1.90 13.08
C VAL A 106 -4.66 -0.52 13.01
N LYS A 107 -4.51 0.16 14.14
CA LYS A 107 -3.87 1.48 14.22
C LYS A 107 -2.39 1.45 13.81
N GLU A 108 -1.66 0.47 14.30
CA GLU A 108 -0.24 0.27 13.96
C GLU A 108 -0.08 -0.18 12.50
N ALA A 109 -0.98 -1.04 12.02
CA ALA A 109 -0.98 -1.52 10.64
C ALA A 109 -1.22 -0.36 9.65
N ILE A 110 -2.14 0.57 9.95
CA ILE A 110 -2.40 1.78 9.14
C ILE A 110 -1.12 2.62 8.97
N VAL A 111 -0.36 2.80 10.04
CA VAL A 111 0.88 3.61 10.01
C VAL A 111 1.99 2.87 9.27
N SER A 112 2.27 1.63 9.65
CA SER A 112 3.34 0.82 9.04
C SER A 112 3.10 0.56 7.55
N GLY A 113 1.84 0.42 7.12
CA GLY A 113 1.51 0.31 5.70
C GLY A 113 1.96 1.50 4.86
N LEU A 114 2.06 2.71 5.44
CA LEU A 114 2.44 3.93 4.70
C LEU A 114 3.89 3.86 4.23
N GLU A 115 4.75 3.16 4.98
CA GLU A 115 6.13 2.92 4.58
C GLU A 115 6.18 2.15 3.26
N GLY A 116 5.36 1.11 3.11
CA GLY A 116 5.22 0.36 1.86
C GLY A 116 4.62 1.18 0.70
N ALA A 117 3.65 2.04 0.99
CA ALA A 117 3.00 2.90 -0.01
C ALA A 117 3.91 4.02 -0.55
N ALA A 118 4.94 4.40 0.22
CA ALA A 118 5.91 5.44 -0.15
C ALA A 118 7.03 4.97 -1.08
N LEU A 119 7.22 3.65 -1.24
CA LEU A 119 8.32 3.04 -2.00
C LEU A 119 8.19 3.08 -3.54
N PRO A 120 7.00 2.90 -4.16
CA PRO A 120 6.90 2.88 -5.62
C PRO A 120 7.21 4.24 -6.23
N LEU A 121 8.06 4.27 -7.27
CA LEU A 121 8.34 5.45 -8.09
C LEU A 121 7.25 5.64 -9.17
N PRO A 122 6.81 6.88 -9.44
CA PRO A 122 7.20 8.13 -8.79
C PRO A 122 6.70 8.18 -7.34
N ARG A 123 7.50 8.78 -6.44
CA ARG A 123 7.13 8.86 -5.01
C ARG A 123 5.86 9.70 -4.84
N PRO A 124 4.91 9.26 -3.99
CA PRO A 124 3.68 10.01 -3.76
C PRO A 124 3.99 11.27 -2.96
N THR A 125 3.19 12.32 -3.17
CA THR A 125 3.26 13.52 -2.34
C THR A 125 2.80 13.21 -0.91
N GLN A 126 3.20 14.01 0.08
CA GLN A 126 2.69 13.86 1.44
C GLN A 126 1.16 13.95 1.50
N ILE A 127 0.55 14.79 0.66
CA ILE A 127 -0.90 14.94 0.55
C ILE A 127 -1.53 13.61 0.10
N ALA A 128 -0.96 12.95 -0.91
CA ALA A 128 -1.46 11.66 -1.38
C ALA A 128 -1.33 10.57 -0.30
N LEU A 129 -0.25 10.58 0.48
CA LEU A 129 -0.10 9.66 1.61
C LEU A 129 -1.08 9.95 2.75
N GLN A 130 -1.36 11.23 3.04
CA GLN A 130 -2.36 11.62 4.03
C GLN A 130 -3.77 11.20 3.60
N GLN A 131 -4.11 11.34 2.30
CA GLN A 131 -5.37 10.86 1.74
C GLN A 131 -5.50 9.35 1.87
N LEU A 132 -4.48 8.59 1.47
CA LEU A 132 -4.45 7.13 1.65
C LEU A 132 -4.67 6.73 3.12
N LYS A 133 -3.95 7.37 4.04
CA LYS A 133 -4.13 7.14 5.48
C LYS A 133 -5.56 7.41 5.92
N GLN A 134 -6.14 8.54 5.50
CA GLN A 134 -7.51 8.91 5.87
C GLN A 134 -8.53 7.92 5.29
N GLU A 135 -8.32 7.42 4.08
CA GLU A 135 -9.16 6.39 3.48
C GLU A 135 -9.11 5.08 4.28
N ALA A 136 -7.91 4.62 4.68
CA ALA A 136 -7.79 3.44 5.55
C ALA A 136 -8.48 3.66 6.91
N VAL A 137 -8.34 4.86 7.49
CA VAL A 137 -9.02 5.21 8.74
C VAL A 137 -10.53 5.15 8.56
N ASN A 138 -11.07 5.74 7.50
CA ASN A 138 -12.51 5.75 7.22
C ASN A 138 -13.06 4.34 6.98
N LEU A 139 -12.32 3.51 6.25
CA LEU A 139 -12.70 2.12 5.98
C LEU A 139 -12.76 1.29 7.27
N LEU A 140 -11.76 1.44 8.14
CA LEU A 140 -11.51 0.55 9.28
C LEU A 140 -12.04 1.06 10.61
N LYS A 141 -12.64 2.25 10.64
CA LYS A 141 -13.35 2.75 11.82
C LYS A 141 -14.61 1.91 12.07
N VAL A 142 -15.01 1.87 13.34
CA VAL A 142 -16.33 1.36 13.79
C VAL A 142 -17.41 2.36 13.42
#